data_AF-A0A7S1U050-F1
#
_entry.id   AF-A0A7S1U050-F1
#
_cell.length_a   1.000
_cell.length_b   1.000
_cell.length_c   1.000
_cell.angle_alpha   90.00
_cell.angle_beta   90.00
_cell.angle_gamma   90.00
#
_symmetry.space_group_name_H-M   'P 1'
#
loop_
_entity.id
_entity.type
_entity.pdbx_description
1 polymer ?
#
loop_
_entity_poly.entity_id
_entity_poly.type
_entity_poly.pdbx_seq_one_letter_code
_entity_poly.pdbx_strand_id
1 'polypeptide(L)'
;MATHREETVLGFMCEWFDPQPQLVRRYKLHFHVNAHQVEMKDMKSGRTFLRKSPAPDTLSMNDMVLGARINIYGRMLTLVEFADPKTASLLSSTQARTCVVVADGLVDQIGQVVAFCEGLNLKLCKLRMVVLQGGELDVPVSGRTVLMELSGGSGDTAASLEAAFLERFGAGAYAVDSLPEASGPSTAVATEDSTCAVILPHVVKRGGAGAVLTDLLEAGFELTGLGMFALKKEDAANFLEVYQGVVPEYSEHVDELYSGPCLALALRAGADAVPALREVVGPWDVEIAKEIRPKSVRAKHGADKVRKAVHVTDLPEDGAREVGFFFGMLWQEGGLA
;
A
#
# COMPACT_ATOMS: atom_id res chain seq x y z
N MET A 1 -22.81 18.85 34.10
CA MET A 1 -22.39 17.43 34.12
C MET A 1 -21.60 17.18 32.86
N ALA A 2 -20.27 17.11 32.97
CA ALA A 2 -19.41 16.81 31.83
C ALA A 2 -19.66 15.37 31.40
N THR A 3 -20.13 15.18 30.17
CA THR A 3 -20.21 13.87 29.54
C THR A 3 -18.80 13.31 29.43
N HIS A 4 -18.44 12.38 30.33
CA HIS A 4 -17.27 11.53 30.16
C HIS A 4 -17.48 10.73 28.86
N ARG A 5 -16.93 11.22 27.75
CA ARG A 5 -16.75 10.38 26.56
C ARG A 5 -15.83 9.25 26.97
N GLU A 6 -16.33 8.02 26.99
CA GLU A 6 -15.49 6.85 27.21
C GLU A 6 -14.32 6.89 26.24
N GLU A 7 -13.11 6.72 26.76
CA GLU A 7 -11.90 6.68 25.94
C GLU A 7 -11.94 5.38 25.13
N THR A 8 -12.05 5.50 23.80
CA THR A 8 -11.92 4.33 22.92
C THR A 8 -10.46 3.92 22.87
N VAL A 9 -10.18 2.76 23.44
CA VAL A 9 -8.85 2.16 23.47
C VAL A 9 -8.91 0.85 22.69
N LEU A 10 -8.03 0.70 21.70
CA LEU A 10 -7.90 -0.50 20.89
C LEU A 10 -6.63 -1.26 21.33
N GLY A 11 -6.78 -2.50 21.76
CA GLY A 11 -5.70 -3.36 22.22
C GLY A 11 -5.29 -4.41 21.20
N PHE A 12 -4.00 -4.49 20.91
CA PHE A 12 -3.42 -5.47 20.00
C PHE A 12 -2.19 -6.15 20.61
N MET A 13 -2.04 -7.45 20.39
CA MET A 13 -0.72 -8.06 20.48
C MET A 13 0.00 -7.80 19.16
N CYS A 14 1.23 -7.30 19.25
CA CYS A 14 2.06 -7.03 18.09
C CYS A 14 3.41 -7.71 18.22
N GLU A 15 3.97 -8.07 17.07
CA GLU A 15 5.30 -8.64 16.93
C GLU A 15 6.25 -7.63 16.32
N TRP A 16 7.46 -7.58 16.86
CA TRP A 16 8.56 -6.77 16.35
C TRP A 16 9.80 -7.64 16.22
N PHE A 17 10.41 -7.66 15.04
CA PHE A 17 11.72 -8.27 14.88
C PHE A 17 12.80 -7.28 15.36
N ASP A 18 13.48 -7.61 16.45
CA ASP A 18 14.58 -6.83 16.99
C ASP A 18 15.87 -7.24 16.27
N PRO A 19 16.47 -6.38 15.42
CA PRO A 19 17.60 -6.78 14.57
C PRO A 19 18.89 -7.01 15.36
N GLN A 20 19.03 -6.39 16.54
CA GLN A 20 20.25 -6.47 17.33
C GLN A 20 20.44 -7.85 18.00
N PRO A 21 19.44 -8.41 18.69
CA PRO A 21 19.49 -9.78 19.19
C PRO A 21 18.91 -10.81 18.20
N GLN A 22 18.42 -10.40 17.02
CA GLN A 22 17.75 -11.24 16.02
C GLN A 22 16.59 -12.07 16.60
N LEU A 23 15.75 -11.43 17.41
CA LEU A 23 14.64 -12.09 18.09
C LEU A 23 13.32 -11.36 17.83
N VAL A 24 12.26 -12.14 17.64
CA VAL A 24 10.89 -11.60 17.62
C VAL A 24 10.44 -11.33 19.05
N ARG A 25 10.12 -10.07 19.32
CA ARG A 25 9.55 -9.62 20.59
C ARG A 25 8.04 -9.42 20.43
N ARG A 26 7.30 -9.75 21.48
CA ARG A 26 5.85 -9.56 21.55
C ARG A 26 5.51 -8.46 22.53
N TYR A 27 4.67 -7.53 22.07
CA TYR A 27 4.20 -6.42 22.88
C TYR A 27 2.68 -6.36 22.87
N LYS A 28 2.11 -5.94 24.00
CA LYS A 28 0.73 -5.47 24.07
C LYS A 28 0.73 -3.98 23.75
N LEU A 29 0.17 -3.61 22.61
CA LEU A 29 -0.05 -2.24 22.17
C LEU A 29 -1.47 -1.82 22.57
N HIS A 30 -1.60 -0.63 23.14
CA HIS A 30 -2.89 0.06 23.23
C HIS A 30 -2.84 1.38 22.47
N PHE A 31 -3.79 1.57 21.56
CA PHE A 31 -3.99 2.82 20.83
C PHE A 31 -5.22 3.55 21.37
N HIS A 32 -5.00 4.75 21.88
CA HIS A 32 -6.02 5.63 22.45
C HIS A 32 -6.52 6.57 21.36
N VAL A 33 -7.64 6.20 20.73
CA VAL A 33 -8.13 6.82 19.49
C VAL A 33 -8.40 8.32 19.70
N ASN A 34 -9.14 8.67 20.74
CA ASN A 34 -9.57 10.05 20.97
C ASN A 34 -8.41 10.97 21.38
N ALA A 35 -7.40 10.42 22.06
CA ALA A 35 -6.24 11.17 22.54
C ALA A 35 -5.07 11.16 21.55
N HIS A 36 -5.16 10.37 20.48
CA HIS A 36 -4.07 10.07 19.55
C HIS A 36 -2.77 9.66 20.26
N GLN A 37 -2.87 8.66 21.15
CA GLN A 37 -1.75 8.19 21.97
C GLN A 37 -1.54 6.69 21.85
N VAL A 38 -0.30 6.24 22.00
CA VAL A 38 0.08 4.83 22.05
C VAL A 38 0.79 4.50 23.35
N GLU A 39 0.56 3.29 23.86
CA GLU A 39 1.36 2.68 24.92
C GLU A 39 1.70 1.23 24.57
N MET A 40 2.86 0.76 24.99
CA MET A 40 3.30 -0.62 24.75
C MET A 40 3.84 -1.26 26.03
N LYS A 41 3.45 -2.50 26.27
CA LYS A 41 3.96 -3.35 27.36
C LYS A 41 4.61 -4.60 26.79
N ASP A 42 5.78 -4.95 27.30
CA ASP A 42 6.47 -6.19 26.94
C ASP A 42 5.68 -7.39 27.50
N MET A 43 5.31 -8.34 26.64
CA MET A 43 4.45 -9.46 27.03
C MET A 43 5.17 -10.48 27.94
N LYS A 44 6.50 -10.57 27.85
CA LYS A 44 7.30 -11.53 28.62
C LYS A 44 7.51 -11.07 30.06
N SER A 45 7.80 -9.79 30.24
CA SER A 45 8.12 -9.18 31.54
C SER A 45 6.95 -8.41 32.16
N GLY A 46 5.92 -8.08 31.39
CA GLY A 46 4.80 -7.22 31.79
C GLY A 46 5.19 -5.75 32.00
N ARG A 47 6.46 -5.39 31.80
CA ARG A 47 6.96 -4.03 32.02
C ARG A 47 6.53 -3.11 30.89
N THR A 48 6.34 -1.83 31.22
CA THR A 48 6.08 -0.81 30.22
C THR A 48 7.31 -0.64 29.33
N PHE A 49 7.13 -0.87 28.03
CA PHE A 49 8.15 -0.65 27.01
C PHE A 49 8.07 0.77 26.47
N LEU A 50 6.86 1.22 26.13
CA LEU A 50 6.57 2.59 25.73
C LEU A 50 5.46 3.14 26.64
N ARG A 51 5.77 4.21 27.37
CA ARG A 51 4.76 4.92 28.18
C ARG A 51 3.77 5.60 27.24
N LYS A 52 2.55 5.86 27.74
CA LYS A 52 1.52 6.61 27.00
C LYS A 52 2.11 7.90 26.44
N SER A 53 2.28 7.93 25.12
CA SER A 53 2.95 8.99 24.37
C SER A 53 2.12 9.32 23.13
N PRO A 54 2.26 10.52 22.54
CA PRO A 54 1.61 10.84 21.27
C PRO A 54 1.88 9.75 20.22
N ALA A 55 0.89 9.37 19.45
CA ALA A 55 1.09 8.50 18.30
C ALA A 55 1.78 9.28 17.17
N PRO A 56 2.58 8.63 16.31
CA PRO A 56 3.05 9.26 15.08
C PRO A 56 1.86 9.80 14.27
N ASP A 57 2.03 10.97 13.64
CA ASP A 57 0.97 11.57 12.79
C ASP A 57 0.59 10.68 11.59
N THR A 58 1.49 9.77 11.22
CA THR A 58 1.31 8.77 10.16
C THR A 58 0.47 7.57 10.55
N LEU A 59 0.18 7.40 11.85
CA LEU A 59 -0.61 6.29 12.40
C LEU A 59 -2.05 6.74 12.62
N SER A 60 -3.03 5.94 12.26
CA SER A 60 -4.45 6.27 12.41
C SER A 60 -5.27 5.05 12.86
N MET A 61 -6.54 5.27 13.23
CA MET A 61 -7.48 4.18 13.51
C MET A 61 -7.62 3.23 12.32
N ASN A 62 -7.43 3.73 11.09
CA ASN A 62 -7.55 2.92 9.88
C ASN A 62 -6.44 1.87 9.73
N ASP A 63 -5.30 2.06 10.39
CA ASP A 63 -4.16 1.15 10.38
C ASP A 63 -4.28 0.03 11.44
N MET A 64 -5.30 0.10 12.30
CA MET A 64 -5.53 -0.84 13.41
C MET A 64 -6.23 -2.12 12.94
N VAL A 65 -5.58 -2.88 12.06
CA VAL A 65 -6.11 -4.10 11.44
C VAL A 65 -5.17 -5.28 11.68
N LEU A 66 -5.71 -6.48 11.93
CA LEU A 66 -4.87 -7.68 12.08
C LEU A 66 -4.12 -7.99 10.77
N GLY A 67 -2.83 -8.30 10.92
CA GLY A 67 -1.85 -8.48 9.85
C GLY A 67 -1.19 -7.18 9.39
N ALA A 68 -1.72 -6.00 9.74
CA ALA A 68 -1.13 -4.74 9.32
C ALA A 68 0.25 -4.53 9.96
N ARG A 69 1.19 -3.99 9.17
CA ARG A 69 2.48 -3.52 9.64
C ARG A 69 2.38 -2.02 9.91
N ILE A 70 2.59 -1.61 11.15
CA ILE A 70 2.53 -0.22 11.59
C ILE A 70 3.88 0.23 12.14
N ASN A 71 4.27 1.46 11.84
CA ASN A 71 5.49 2.04 12.35
C ASN A 71 5.22 2.86 13.61
N ILE A 72 5.84 2.49 14.73
CA ILE A 72 5.82 3.27 15.98
C ILE A 72 7.25 3.60 16.39
N TYR A 73 7.61 4.89 16.32
CA TYR A 73 8.92 5.42 16.71
C TYR A 73 10.10 4.64 16.09
N GLY A 74 10.00 4.35 14.79
CA GLY A 74 11.04 3.66 14.01
C GLY A 74 10.94 2.13 14.05
N ARG A 75 9.98 1.55 14.77
CA ARG A 75 9.78 0.10 14.84
C ARG A 75 8.59 -0.33 14.00
N MET A 76 8.83 -1.17 13.00
CA MET A 76 7.78 -1.82 12.21
C MET A 76 7.18 -2.98 13.01
N LEU A 77 5.99 -2.77 13.56
CA LEU A 77 5.24 -3.73 14.36
C LEU A 77 4.18 -4.40 13.49
N THR A 78 4.07 -5.72 13.54
CA THR A 78 2.96 -6.45 12.91
C THR A 78 1.87 -6.68 13.95
N LEU A 79 0.63 -6.25 13.67
CA LEU A 79 -0.52 -6.52 14.54
C LEU A 79 -0.98 -7.97 14.34
N VAL A 80 -0.90 -8.81 15.37
CA VAL A 80 -1.09 -10.27 15.23
C VAL A 80 -2.45 -10.73 15.72
N GLU A 81 -2.89 -10.24 16.88
CA GLU A 81 -4.21 -10.57 17.45
C GLU A 81 -4.74 -9.41 18.30
N PHE A 82 -6.03 -9.46 18.62
CA PHE A 82 -6.63 -8.52 19.56
C PHE A 82 -6.20 -8.87 20.98
N ALA A 83 -5.82 -7.85 21.74
CA ALA A 83 -5.37 -8.03 23.11
C ALA A 83 -6.50 -8.03 24.14
N ASP A 84 -7.73 -7.75 23.70
CA ASP A 84 -8.94 -7.78 24.52
C ASP A 84 -10.22 -8.02 23.69
N PRO A 85 -11.27 -8.63 24.29
CA PRO A 85 -12.53 -8.91 23.60
C PRO A 85 -13.31 -7.67 23.15
N LYS A 86 -13.12 -6.52 23.82
CA LYS A 86 -13.82 -5.27 23.48
C LYS A 86 -13.35 -4.78 22.11
N THR A 87 -12.03 -4.75 21.90
CA THR A 87 -11.39 -4.43 20.63
C THR A 87 -11.81 -5.43 19.55
N ALA A 88 -11.81 -6.72 19.88
CA ALA A 88 -12.27 -7.74 18.94
C ALA A 88 -13.72 -7.50 18.50
N SER A 89 -14.63 -7.21 19.43
CA SER A 89 -16.04 -6.91 19.10
C SER A 89 -16.22 -5.61 18.30
N LEU A 90 -15.35 -4.62 18.51
CA LEU A 90 -15.40 -3.34 17.80
C LEU A 90 -14.90 -3.45 16.36
N LEU A 91 -13.89 -4.28 16.12
CA LEU A 91 -13.16 -4.32 14.85
C LEU A 91 -13.40 -5.58 14.02
N SER A 92 -13.90 -6.67 14.60
CA SER A 92 -14.14 -7.93 13.86
C SER A 92 -15.10 -7.75 12.69
N SER A 93 -16.09 -6.87 12.81
CA SER A 93 -17.03 -6.53 11.74
C SER A 93 -16.37 -5.81 10.56
N THR A 94 -15.25 -5.11 10.80
CA THR A 94 -14.51 -4.34 9.78
C THR A 94 -13.38 -5.17 9.15
N GLN A 95 -13.25 -6.44 9.53
CA GLN A 95 -12.16 -7.34 9.11
C GLN A 95 -12.59 -8.42 8.11
N ALA A 96 -13.81 -8.33 7.56
CA ALA A 96 -14.17 -9.16 6.41
C ALA A 96 -13.11 -8.92 5.32
N ARG A 97 -12.43 -10.01 4.92
CA ARG A 97 -11.47 -10.00 3.81
C ARG A 97 -12.20 -10.47 2.58
N THR A 98 -12.10 -9.68 1.51
CA THR A 98 -12.64 -10.05 0.21
C THR A 98 -11.48 -10.16 -0.76
N CYS A 99 -11.36 -11.32 -1.39
CA CYS A 99 -10.36 -11.53 -2.42
C CYS A 99 -10.96 -11.22 -3.77
N VAL A 100 -10.22 -10.48 -4.59
CA VAL A 100 -10.62 -10.06 -5.92
C VAL A 100 -9.54 -10.46 -6.92
N VAL A 101 -9.99 -10.99 -8.05
CA VAL A 101 -9.16 -11.44 -9.16
C VAL A 101 -9.56 -10.66 -10.40
N VAL A 102 -8.60 -10.01 -11.04
CA VAL A 102 -8.81 -9.24 -12.27
C VAL A 102 -8.04 -9.89 -13.41
N ALA A 103 -8.77 -10.27 -14.45
CA ALA A 103 -8.24 -10.94 -15.63
C ALA A 103 -7.44 -9.97 -16.52
N ASP A 104 -6.61 -10.53 -17.41
CA ASP A 104 -5.72 -9.78 -18.32
C ASP A 104 -6.45 -8.70 -19.12
N GLY A 105 -7.64 -9.02 -19.64
CA GLY A 105 -8.45 -8.09 -20.43
C GLY A 105 -8.93 -6.84 -19.68
N LEU A 106 -8.81 -6.81 -18.35
CA LEU A 106 -9.20 -5.66 -17.52
C LEU A 106 -8.00 -5.01 -16.81
N VAL A 107 -6.77 -5.46 -17.09
CA VAL A 107 -5.54 -4.89 -16.50
C VAL A 107 -5.39 -3.40 -16.84
N ASP A 108 -5.70 -2.99 -18.08
CA ASP A 108 -5.64 -1.58 -18.49
C ASP A 108 -6.68 -0.70 -17.77
N GLN A 109 -7.70 -1.33 -17.17
CA GLN A 109 -8.74 -0.67 -16.37
C GLN A 109 -8.57 -0.90 -14.86
N ILE A 110 -7.43 -1.47 -14.40
CA ILE A 110 -7.22 -1.81 -12.99
C ILE A 110 -7.40 -0.60 -12.07
N GLY A 111 -7.01 0.60 -12.52
CA GLY A 111 -7.24 1.84 -11.76
C GLY A 111 -8.72 2.09 -11.47
N GLN A 112 -9.60 1.82 -12.43
CA GLN A 112 -11.05 1.97 -12.26
C GLN A 112 -11.62 0.91 -11.31
N VAL A 113 -11.12 -0.33 -11.38
CA VAL A 113 -11.52 -1.42 -10.48
C VAL A 113 -11.11 -1.10 -9.04
N VAL A 114 -9.86 -0.67 -8.83
CA VAL A 114 -9.35 -0.27 -7.51
C VAL A 114 -10.13 0.94 -6.98
N ALA A 115 -10.35 1.97 -7.81
CA ALA A 115 -11.11 3.16 -7.42
C ALA A 115 -12.56 2.82 -7.05
N PHE A 116 -13.17 1.87 -7.75
CA PHE A 116 -14.50 1.37 -7.42
C PHE A 116 -14.52 0.69 -6.05
N CYS A 117 -13.54 -0.17 -5.75
CA CYS A 117 -13.42 -0.81 -4.44
C CYS A 117 -13.19 0.22 -3.33
N GLU A 118 -12.30 1.20 -3.54
CA GLU A 118 -12.06 2.31 -2.62
C GLU A 118 -13.34 3.13 -2.39
N GLY A 119 -14.15 3.35 -3.43
CA GLY A 119 -15.46 4.02 -3.35
C GLY A 119 -16.52 3.25 -2.55
N LEU A 120 -16.38 1.92 -2.42
CA LEU A 120 -17.16 1.08 -1.51
C LEU A 120 -16.60 1.06 -0.08
N ASN A 121 -15.63 1.92 0.21
CA ASN A 121 -14.93 2.00 1.49
C ASN A 121 -14.17 0.71 1.84
N LEU A 122 -13.73 -0.02 0.80
CA LEU A 122 -12.84 -1.17 0.92
C LEU A 122 -11.39 -0.71 0.83
N LYS A 123 -10.56 -1.25 1.72
CA LYS A 123 -9.14 -0.91 1.81
C LYS A 123 -8.30 -1.99 1.15
N LEU A 124 -7.34 -1.57 0.34
CA LEU A 124 -6.29 -2.44 -0.19
C LEU A 124 -5.43 -2.97 0.96
N CYS A 125 -5.40 -4.29 1.11
CA CYS A 125 -4.49 -5.00 2.02
C CYS A 125 -3.29 -5.56 1.26
N LYS A 126 -3.58 -6.23 0.14
CA LYS A 126 -2.57 -6.80 -0.74
C LYS A 126 -2.97 -6.54 -2.19
N LEU A 127 -1.98 -6.33 -3.03
CA LEU A 127 -2.19 -6.22 -4.45
C LEU A 127 -0.94 -6.71 -5.17
N ARG A 128 -1.10 -7.63 -6.12
CA ARG A 128 0.02 -8.13 -6.94
C ARG A 128 -0.45 -8.57 -8.30
N MET A 129 0.34 -8.29 -9.32
CA MET A 129 0.14 -8.74 -10.69
C MET A 129 1.09 -9.89 -11.02
N VAL A 130 0.51 -11.01 -11.43
CA VAL A 130 1.21 -12.30 -11.59
C VAL A 130 0.80 -12.96 -12.90
N VAL A 131 1.59 -13.94 -13.36
CA VAL A 131 1.17 -14.83 -14.45
C VAL A 131 0.58 -16.11 -13.86
N LEU A 132 -0.68 -16.39 -14.17
CA LEU A 132 -1.33 -17.66 -13.82
C LEU A 132 -1.37 -18.60 -15.03
N GLN A 133 -1.19 -19.90 -14.79
CA GLN A 133 -1.25 -20.93 -15.84
C GLN A 133 -2.67 -21.46 -16.07
N GLY A 134 -3.62 -21.14 -15.19
CA GLY A 134 -5.00 -21.58 -15.23
C GLY A 134 -5.24 -22.77 -14.30
N GLY A 135 -6.41 -22.80 -13.65
CA GLY A 135 -6.79 -23.84 -12.71
C GLY A 135 -6.27 -23.64 -11.28
N GLU A 136 -5.49 -22.58 -11.00
CA GLU A 136 -5.15 -22.20 -9.62
C GLU A 136 -6.32 -21.58 -8.85
N LEU A 137 -7.35 -21.14 -9.58
CA LEU A 137 -8.54 -20.46 -9.06
C LEU A 137 -9.80 -21.02 -9.74
N ASP A 138 -10.93 -20.98 -9.03
CA ASP A 138 -12.25 -21.38 -9.56
C ASP A 138 -12.89 -20.29 -10.43
N VAL A 139 -12.07 -19.57 -11.20
CA VAL A 139 -12.50 -18.53 -12.13
C VAL A 139 -11.68 -18.65 -13.44
N PRO A 140 -12.26 -18.31 -14.60
CA PRO A 140 -11.64 -18.54 -15.90
C PRO A 140 -10.57 -17.48 -16.23
N VAL A 141 -9.49 -17.45 -15.45
CA VAL A 141 -8.37 -16.51 -15.63
C VAL A 141 -7.09 -17.25 -16.01
N SER A 142 -6.32 -16.65 -16.92
CA SER A 142 -4.99 -17.11 -17.32
C SER A 142 -4.17 -15.92 -17.81
N GLY A 143 -2.84 -16.06 -17.82
CA GLY A 143 -1.95 -14.97 -18.21
C GLY A 143 -1.82 -13.91 -17.11
N ARG A 144 -1.67 -12.64 -17.50
CA ARG A 144 -1.45 -11.54 -16.55
C ARG A 144 -2.72 -11.31 -15.75
N THR A 145 -2.63 -11.50 -14.43
CA THR A 145 -3.78 -11.45 -13.54
C THR A 145 -3.42 -10.60 -12.33
N VAL A 146 -4.30 -9.68 -11.93
CA VAL A 146 -4.14 -8.92 -10.68
C VAL A 146 -4.91 -9.62 -9.57
N LEU A 147 -4.20 -9.96 -8.52
CA LEU A 147 -4.74 -10.55 -7.30
C LEU A 147 -4.76 -9.47 -6.22
N MET A 148 -5.91 -9.25 -5.63
CA MET A 148 -6.13 -8.18 -4.66
C MET A 148 -6.87 -8.71 -3.44
N GLU A 149 -6.34 -8.40 -2.26
CA GLU A 149 -7.00 -8.66 -0.99
C GLU A 149 -7.50 -7.33 -0.44
N LEU A 150 -8.79 -7.25 -0.17
CA LEU A 150 -9.46 -6.08 0.38
C LEU A 150 -9.90 -6.35 1.81
N SER A 151 -9.93 -5.32 2.65
CA SER A 151 -10.59 -5.36 3.95
C SER A 151 -11.65 -4.28 4.10
N GLY A 152 -12.64 -4.56 4.93
CA GLY A 152 -13.76 -3.66 5.21
C GLY A 152 -15.05 -4.15 4.58
N GLY A 153 -16.08 -3.32 4.63
CA GLY A 153 -17.43 -3.69 4.24
C GLY A 153 -18.19 -4.46 5.33
N SER A 154 -19.49 -4.68 5.12
CA SER A 154 -20.34 -5.50 5.98
C SER A 154 -20.21 -6.99 5.60
N GLY A 155 -20.71 -7.91 6.43
CA GLY A 155 -20.55 -9.36 6.20
C GLY A 155 -21.08 -9.92 4.87
N ASP A 156 -21.84 -9.14 4.08
CA ASP A 156 -22.43 -9.51 2.79
C ASP A 156 -21.67 -8.90 1.58
N THR A 157 -20.45 -8.43 1.80
CA THR A 157 -19.70 -7.65 0.80
C THR A 157 -19.29 -8.48 -0.41
N ALA A 158 -18.94 -9.76 -0.26
CA ALA A 158 -18.45 -10.57 -1.37
C ALA A 158 -19.51 -10.78 -2.48
N ALA A 159 -20.73 -11.21 -2.11
CA ALA A 159 -21.83 -11.40 -3.05
C ALA A 159 -22.29 -10.07 -3.69
N SER A 160 -22.32 -9.01 -2.89
CA SER A 160 -22.65 -7.66 -3.38
C SER A 160 -21.59 -7.14 -4.37
N LEU A 161 -20.31 -7.41 -4.11
CA LEU A 161 -19.19 -7.00 -4.94
C LEU A 161 -19.17 -7.76 -6.26
N GLU A 162 -19.47 -9.06 -6.24
CA GLU A 162 -19.55 -9.90 -7.44
C GLU A 162 -20.62 -9.39 -8.41
N ALA A 163 -21.83 -9.12 -7.91
CA ALA A 163 -22.91 -8.55 -8.73
C ALA A 163 -22.52 -7.18 -9.30
N ALA A 164 -21.89 -6.32 -8.50
CA ALA A 164 -21.48 -4.99 -8.92
C ALA A 164 -20.33 -5.02 -9.95
N PHE A 165 -19.41 -5.97 -9.82
CA PHE A 165 -18.35 -6.19 -10.82
C PHE A 165 -18.93 -6.66 -12.15
N LEU A 166 -19.86 -7.60 -12.13
CA LEU A 166 -20.50 -8.07 -13.36
C LEU A 166 -21.25 -6.94 -14.07
N GLU A 167 -21.95 -6.08 -13.33
CA GLU A 167 -22.66 -4.92 -13.88
C GLU A 167 -21.70 -3.89 -14.49
N ARG A 168 -20.59 -3.59 -13.80
CA ARG A 168 -19.72 -2.46 -14.16
C ARG A 168 -18.56 -2.83 -15.09
N PHE A 169 -17.99 -4.00 -14.91
CA PHE A 169 -16.78 -4.46 -15.61
C PHE A 169 -17.02 -5.73 -16.45
N GLY A 170 -18.22 -6.33 -16.38
CA GLY A 170 -18.55 -7.53 -17.12
C GLY A 170 -17.74 -8.75 -16.66
N ALA A 171 -17.43 -9.64 -17.60
CA ALA A 171 -16.54 -10.78 -17.35
C ALA A 171 -15.08 -10.30 -17.35
N GLY A 172 -14.49 -10.14 -16.16
CA GLY A 172 -13.10 -9.69 -16.04
C GLY A 172 -12.65 -9.34 -14.63
N ALA A 173 -13.57 -9.12 -13.69
CA ALA A 173 -13.29 -8.99 -12.26
C ALA A 173 -14.16 -9.97 -11.47
N TYR A 174 -13.56 -10.71 -10.55
CA TYR A 174 -14.21 -11.79 -9.81
C TYR A 174 -13.93 -11.65 -8.32
N ALA A 175 -14.96 -11.81 -7.49
CA ALA A 175 -14.76 -12.07 -6.07
C ALA A 175 -14.48 -13.57 -5.89
N VAL A 176 -13.49 -13.92 -5.07
CA VAL A 176 -13.13 -15.31 -4.77
C VAL A 176 -12.99 -15.49 -3.26
N ASP A 177 -13.10 -16.73 -2.78
CA ASP A 177 -12.99 -17.03 -1.35
C ASP A 177 -11.56 -16.84 -0.82
N SER A 178 -10.56 -17.16 -1.64
CA SER A 178 -9.14 -17.05 -1.28
C SER A 178 -8.25 -16.84 -2.49
N LEU A 179 -7.08 -16.23 -2.26
CA LEU A 179 -6.03 -16.09 -3.25
C LEU A 179 -4.98 -17.21 -3.08
N PRO A 180 -4.26 -17.60 -4.14
CA PRO A 180 -3.17 -18.56 -4.04
C PRO A 180 -2.10 -18.05 -3.06
N GLU A 181 -1.51 -18.91 -2.24
CA GLU A 181 -0.47 -18.48 -1.28
C GLU A 181 0.81 -18.00 -1.99
N ALA A 182 1.22 -18.73 -3.04
CA ALA A 182 2.41 -18.41 -3.81
C ALA A 182 2.26 -17.06 -4.55
N SER A 183 3.27 -16.21 -4.43
CA SER A 183 3.35 -14.91 -5.14
C SER A 183 3.45 -15.05 -6.65
N GLY A 184 3.81 -16.23 -7.16
CA GLY A 184 4.11 -16.43 -8.58
C GLY A 184 5.28 -15.54 -9.06
N PRO A 185 5.75 -15.73 -10.30
CA PRO A 185 6.66 -14.77 -10.91
C PRO A 185 5.92 -13.45 -11.17
N SER A 186 6.60 -12.33 -10.92
CA SER A 186 6.10 -11.02 -11.34
C SER A 186 6.00 -10.96 -12.87
N THR A 187 5.01 -10.21 -13.37
CA THR A 187 4.87 -9.88 -14.80
C THR A 187 5.79 -8.75 -15.26
N ALA A 188 6.46 -8.05 -14.32
CA ALA A 188 7.19 -6.82 -14.60
C ALA A 188 8.27 -7.02 -15.66
N VAL A 189 8.34 -6.08 -16.62
CA VAL A 189 9.38 -6.04 -17.63
C VAL A 189 10.37 -4.95 -17.25
N ALA A 190 11.63 -5.32 -17.04
CA ALA A 190 12.72 -4.42 -16.70
C ALA A 190 13.69 -4.28 -17.89
N THR A 191 13.32 -3.44 -18.84
CA THR A 191 14.09 -3.14 -20.07
C THR A 191 14.42 -1.65 -20.15
N GLU A 192 15.21 -1.23 -21.14
CA GLU A 192 15.66 0.16 -21.29
C GLU A 192 14.51 1.16 -21.54
N ASP A 193 13.35 0.69 -21.98
CA ASP A 193 12.11 1.46 -22.19
C ASP A 193 11.15 1.40 -20.99
N SER A 194 11.58 0.81 -19.87
CA SER A 194 10.80 0.75 -18.63
C SER A 194 11.04 1.97 -17.75
N THR A 195 10.01 2.38 -17.03
CA THR A 195 10.08 3.37 -15.96
C THR A 195 9.33 2.85 -14.74
N CYS A 196 9.75 3.28 -13.55
CA CYS A 196 9.07 2.95 -12.31
C CYS A 196 8.24 4.13 -11.80
N ALA A 197 7.07 3.82 -11.25
CA ALA A 197 6.29 4.75 -10.44
C ALA A 197 5.95 4.09 -9.10
N VAL A 198 6.06 4.83 -8.01
CA VAL A 198 5.70 4.37 -6.66
C VAL A 198 4.62 5.29 -6.11
N ILE A 199 3.40 4.78 -5.98
CA ILE A 199 2.29 5.43 -5.28
C ILE A 199 2.59 5.38 -3.78
N LEU A 200 2.78 6.55 -3.19
CA LEU A 200 3.29 6.69 -1.83
C LEU A 200 2.25 6.29 -0.76
N PRO A 201 2.68 5.89 0.45
CA PRO A 201 1.78 5.37 1.47
C PRO A 201 0.63 6.30 1.86
N HIS A 202 0.82 7.62 1.92
CA HIS A 202 -0.29 8.54 2.21
C HIS A 202 -1.42 8.51 1.16
N VAL A 203 -1.18 8.08 -0.09
CA VAL A 203 -2.21 7.90 -1.12
C VAL A 203 -2.96 6.60 -0.89
N VAL A 204 -2.22 5.52 -0.65
CA VAL A 204 -2.79 4.19 -0.40
C VAL A 204 -3.67 4.23 0.85
N LYS A 205 -3.18 4.80 1.96
CA LYS A 205 -3.90 4.90 3.24
C LYS A 205 -5.23 5.64 3.16
N ARG A 206 -5.36 6.63 2.27
CA ARG A 206 -6.59 7.41 2.12
C ARG A 206 -7.56 6.86 1.07
N GLY A 207 -7.21 5.76 0.39
CA GLY A 207 -8.02 5.18 -0.68
C GLY A 207 -7.99 6.01 -1.98
N GLY A 208 -6.81 6.50 -2.38
CA GLY A 208 -6.63 7.25 -3.63
C GLY A 208 -5.80 6.51 -4.69
N ALA A 209 -5.47 5.23 -4.48
CA ALA A 209 -4.57 4.50 -5.35
C ALA A 209 -5.19 4.23 -6.73
N GLY A 210 -6.49 3.93 -6.78
CA GLY A 210 -7.20 3.68 -8.02
C GLY A 210 -7.22 4.90 -8.94
N ALA A 211 -7.45 6.08 -8.38
CA ALA A 211 -7.45 7.32 -9.16
C ALA A 211 -6.07 7.65 -9.77
N VAL A 212 -4.99 7.42 -9.02
CA VAL A 212 -3.63 7.60 -9.54
C VAL A 212 -3.30 6.56 -10.63
N LEU A 213 -3.68 5.29 -10.43
CA LEU A 213 -3.54 4.26 -11.45
C LEU A 213 -4.29 4.64 -12.73
N THR A 214 -5.55 5.10 -12.61
CA THR A 214 -6.34 5.55 -13.76
C THR A 214 -5.65 6.71 -14.49
N ASP A 215 -5.20 7.74 -13.77
CA ASP A 215 -4.51 8.90 -14.38
C ASP A 215 -3.26 8.46 -15.18
N LEU A 216 -2.51 7.47 -14.69
CA LEU A 216 -1.32 6.95 -15.37
C LEU A 216 -1.69 6.10 -16.60
N LEU A 217 -2.65 5.18 -16.49
CA LEU A 217 -3.01 4.29 -17.61
C LEU A 217 -3.75 5.04 -18.73
N GLU A 218 -4.60 6.02 -18.40
CA GLU A 218 -5.25 6.90 -19.38
C GLU A 218 -4.25 7.82 -20.10
N ALA A 219 -3.07 8.07 -19.52
CA ALA A 219 -1.99 8.79 -20.19
C ALA A 219 -1.22 7.93 -21.22
N GLY A 220 -1.61 6.65 -21.39
CA GLY A 220 -1.08 5.76 -22.43
C GLY A 220 0.10 4.90 -22.00
N PHE A 221 0.36 4.76 -20.69
CA PHE A 221 1.37 3.84 -20.18
C PHE A 221 0.86 2.40 -20.20
N GLU A 222 1.69 1.50 -20.70
CA GLU A 222 1.47 0.06 -20.56
C GLU A 222 1.90 -0.38 -19.16
N LEU A 223 0.99 -1.01 -18.42
CA LEU A 223 1.30 -1.63 -17.13
C LEU A 223 1.89 -3.02 -17.33
N THR A 224 3.18 -3.18 -17.02
CA THR A 224 3.85 -4.49 -17.11
C THR A 224 3.95 -5.17 -15.76
N GLY A 225 3.98 -4.43 -14.66
CA GLY A 225 4.05 -4.99 -13.32
C GLY A 225 3.38 -4.07 -12.30
N LEU A 226 2.74 -4.67 -11.31
CA LEU A 226 2.04 -3.97 -10.25
C LEU A 226 2.16 -4.77 -8.95
N GLY A 227 2.57 -4.12 -7.87
CA GLY A 227 2.76 -4.79 -6.58
C GLY A 227 2.66 -3.85 -5.40
N MET A 228 2.11 -4.36 -4.30
CA MET A 228 2.01 -3.66 -3.02
C MET A 228 3.14 -4.08 -2.09
N PHE A 229 3.91 -3.13 -1.61
CA PHE A 229 5.12 -3.36 -0.83
C PHE A 229 5.07 -2.61 0.49
N ALA A 230 5.61 -3.22 1.54
CA ALA A 230 5.85 -2.56 2.82
C ALA A 230 7.35 -2.59 3.12
N LEU A 231 8.04 -1.49 2.79
CA LEU A 231 9.50 -1.40 2.85
C LEU A 231 9.99 -1.36 4.29
N LYS A 232 11.19 -1.89 4.54
CA LYS A 232 11.96 -1.54 5.74
C LYS A 232 12.61 -0.19 5.55
N LYS A 233 13.06 0.42 6.65
CA LYS A 233 13.72 1.73 6.57
C LYS A 233 15.01 1.68 5.76
N GLU A 234 15.74 0.57 5.87
CA GLU A 234 16.97 0.32 5.11
C GLU A 234 16.68 0.20 3.61
N ASP A 235 15.62 -0.51 3.22
CA ASP A 235 15.20 -0.66 1.82
C ASP A 235 14.76 0.69 1.24
N ALA A 236 13.99 1.48 2.00
CA ALA A 236 13.57 2.83 1.60
C ALA A 236 14.76 3.80 1.45
N ALA A 237 15.74 3.72 2.36
CA ALA A 237 16.95 4.54 2.30
C ALA A 237 17.85 4.17 1.11
N ASN A 238 18.00 2.86 0.83
CA ASN A 238 18.73 2.35 -0.32
C ASN A 238 18.05 2.77 -1.64
N PHE A 239 16.74 2.60 -1.75
CA PHE A 239 15.97 3.04 -2.91
C PHE A 239 16.15 4.53 -3.22
N LEU A 240 16.23 5.37 -2.18
CA LEU A 240 16.39 6.82 -2.32
C LEU A 240 17.86 7.29 -2.24
N GLU A 241 18.85 6.40 -2.19
CA GLU A 241 20.26 6.75 -1.90
C GLU A 241 20.80 7.87 -2.80
N VAL A 242 20.42 7.88 -4.08
CA VAL A 242 20.86 8.89 -5.06
C VAL A 242 20.43 10.32 -4.70
N TYR A 243 19.41 10.49 -3.86
CA TYR A 243 18.93 11.78 -3.39
C TYR A 243 19.60 12.24 -2.09
N GLN A 244 20.39 11.36 -1.44
CA GLN A 244 21.04 11.66 -0.18
C GLN A 244 22.05 12.80 -0.35
N GLY A 245 21.87 13.88 0.42
CA GLY A 245 22.71 15.08 0.32
C GLY A 245 22.37 16.01 -0.84
N VAL A 246 21.46 15.63 -1.75
CA VAL A 246 20.94 16.47 -2.83
C VAL A 246 19.61 17.10 -2.44
N VAL A 247 18.71 16.31 -1.85
CA VAL A 247 17.37 16.76 -1.44
C VAL A 247 17.39 17.09 0.06
N PRO A 248 17.04 18.32 0.47
CA PRO A 248 17.04 18.72 1.89
C PRO A 248 16.14 17.83 2.76
N GLU A 249 14.95 17.48 2.25
CA GLU A 249 13.95 16.65 2.93
C GLU A 249 14.17 15.13 2.73
N TYR A 250 15.40 14.69 2.43
CA TYR A 250 15.72 13.28 2.16
C TYR A 250 15.24 12.34 3.28
N SER A 251 15.46 12.71 4.54
CA SER A 251 15.10 11.87 5.68
C SER A 251 13.58 11.70 5.80
N GLU A 252 12.83 12.76 5.54
CA GLU A 252 11.38 12.77 5.52
C GLU A 252 10.82 11.96 4.35
N HIS A 253 11.48 11.97 3.19
CA HIS A 253 11.09 11.10 2.06
C HIS A 253 11.30 9.61 2.36
N VAL A 254 12.40 9.26 3.02
CA VAL A 254 12.63 7.89 3.50
C VAL A 254 11.56 7.51 4.52
N ASP A 255 11.26 8.40 5.47
CA ASP A 255 10.23 8.15 6.48
C ASP A 255 8.82 8.01 5.87
N GLU A 256 8.48 8.76 4.81
CA GLU A 256 7.21 8.60 4.08
C GLU A 256 7.11 7.23 3.42
N LEU A 257 8.14 6.77 2.69
CA LEU A 257 8.15 5.42 2.07
C LEU A 257 8.10 4.30 3.11
N TYR A 258 8.72 4.51 4.27
CA TYR A 258 8.70 3.57 5.39
C TYR A 258 7.44 3.68 6.26
N SER A 259 6.54 4.65 6.00
CA SER A 259 5.39 4.91 6.87
C SER A 259 4.23 3.91 6.72
N GLY A 260 4.26 3.07 5.68
CA GLY A 260 3.23 2.07 5.41
C GLY A 260 3.33 1.47 4.01
N PRO A 261 2.30 0.76 3.54
CA PRO A 261 2.30 0.14 2.22
C PRO A 261 2.30 1.16 1.08
N CYS A 262 3.11 0.92 0.05
CA CYS A 262 3.11 1.65 -1.22
C CYS A 262 2.75 0.70 -2.38
N LEU A 263 2.35 1.26 -3.53
CA LEU A 263 2.21 0.48 -4.77
C LEU A 263 3.35 0.84 -5.72
N ALA A 264 4.15 -0.14 -6.12
CA ALA A 264 5.11 0.03 -7.20
C ALA A 264 4.49 -0.44 -8.52
N LEU A 265 4.77 0.31 -9.58
CA LEU A 265 4.32 0.07 -10.94
C LEU A 265 5.55 0.00 -11.84
N ALA A 266 5.61 -1.03 -12.69
CA ALA A 266 6.52 -1.12 -13.82
C ALA A 266 5.75 -0.72 -15.08
N LEU A 267 6.11 0.42 -15.66
CA LEU A 267 5.42 1.04 -16.79
C LEU A 267 6.32 1.08 -18.02
N ARG A 268 5.72 1.01 -19.21
CA ARG A 268 6.40 1.29 -20.49
C ARG A 268 5.60 2.29 -21.31
N ALA A 269 6.30 3.09 -22.09
CA ALA A 269 5.70 3.99 -23.10
C ALA A 269 6.68 4.22 -24.28
N GLY A 270 7.41 3.17 -24.68
CA GLY A 270 8.48 3.26 -25.66
C GLY A 270 9.71 4.01 -25.14
N ALA A 271 10.56 4.50 -26.06
CA ALA A 271 11.87 5.07 -25.73
C ALA A 271 11.84 6.29 -24.79
N ASP A 272 10.71 7.01 -24.72
CA ASP A 272 10.56 8.22 -23.92
C ASP A 272 9.75 7.99 -22.63
N ALA A 273 9.70 6.76 -22.11
CA ALA A 273 8.87 6.43 -20.95
C ALA A 273 9.14 7.30 -19.72
N VAL A 274 10.42 7.56 -19.39
CA VAL A 274 10.80 8.39 -18.24
C VAL A 274 10.38 9.87 -18.44
N PRO A 275 10.77 10.56 -19.54
CA PRO A 275 10.29 11.92 -19.81
C PRO A 275 8.76 12.03 -19.83
N ALA A 276 8.07 11.10 -20.49
CA ALA A 276 6.62 11.09 -20.56
C ALA A 276 5.99 10.96 -19.16
N LEU A 277 6.55 10.09 -18.30
CA LEU A 277 6.00 9.89 -16.96
C LEU A 277 6.20 11.14 -16.12
N ARG A 278 7.38 11.77 -16.20
CA ARG A 278 7.67 13.05 -15.52
C ARG A 278 6.73 14.16 -15.97
N GLU A 279 6.38 14.21 -17.25
CA GLU A 279 5.43 15.18 -17.80
C GLU A 279 4.04 15.02 -17.17
N VAL A 280 3.54 13.78 -17.12
CA VAL A 280 2.21 13.41 -16.60
C VAL A 280 2.11 13.63 -15.10
N VAL A 281 3.14 13.24 -14.33
CA VAL A 281 3.10 13.43 -12.87
C VAL A 281 3.37 14.86 -12.44
N GLY A 282 4.07 15.64 -13.25
CA GLY A 282 4.32 17.06 -13.00
C GLY A 282 5.47 17.33 -12.02
N PRO A 283 5.68 18.62 -11.66
CA PRO A 283 6.77 19.06 -10.79
C PRO A 283 6.80 18.33 -9.44
N TRP A 284 7.99 18.17 -8.88
CA TRP A 284 8.19 17.51 -7.58
C TRP A 284 7.46 18.23 -6.44
N ASP A 285 7.53 19.57 -6.43
CA ASP A 285 6.82 20.40 -5.46
C ASP A 285 5.34 20.48 -5.83
N VAL A 286 4.49 20.04 -4.91
CA VAL A 286 3.03 19.95 -5.10
C VAL A 286 2.39 21.32 -5.32
N GLU A 287 2.86 22.37 -4.64
CA GLU A 287 2.29 23.71 -4.78
C GLU A 287 2.64 24.28 -6.15
N ILE A 288 3.89 24.10 -6.60
CA ILE A 288 4.29 24.45 -7.97
C ILE A 288 3.46 23.64 -8.97
N ALA A 289 3.29 22.32 -8.76
CA ALA A 289 2.49 21.48 -9.64
C ALA A 289 1.05 21.98 -9.77
N LYS A 290 0.42 22.40 -8.66
CA LYS A 290 -0.94 22.99 -8.66
C LYS A 290 -1.01 24.27 -9.48
N GLU A 291 0.01 25.12 -9.42
CA GLU A 291 0.03 26.39 -10.15
C GLU A 291 0.27 26.22 -11.65
N ILE A 292 1.32 25.48 -12.04
CA ILE A 292 1.75 25.43 -13.44
C ILE A 292 1.22 24.21 -14.20
N ARG A 293 0.83 23.14 -13.51
CA ARG A 293 0.30 21.90 -14.10
C ARG A 293 -0.85 21.30 -13.26
N PRO A 294 -1.97 22.02 -13.10
CA PRO A 294 -3.07 21.62 -12.20
C PRO A 294 -3.71 20.26 -12.52
N LYS A 295 -3.51 19.74 -13.74
CA LYS A 295 -4.01 18.42 -14.17
C LYS A 295 -3.03 17.27 -13.90
N SER A 296 -1.81 17.56 -13.46
CA SER A 296 -0.79 16.55 -13.17
C SER A 296 -1.14 15.70 -11.95
N VAL A 297 -0.58 14.48 -11.87
CA VAL A 297 -0.85 13.55 -10.76
C VAL A 297 -0.48 14.17 -9.42
N ARG A 298 0.68 14.83 -9.31
CA ARG A 298 1.13 15.46 -8.06
C ARG A 298 0.26 16.64 -7.66
N ALA A 299 -0.28 17.40 -8.61
CA ALA A 299 -1.21 18.49 -8.32
C ALA A 299 -2.56 17.99 -7.79
N LYS A 300 -3.11 16.93 -8.39
CA LYS A 300 -4.40 16.32 -8.01
C LYS A 300 -4.34 15.60 -6.68
N HIS A 301 -3.25 14.86 -6.44
CA HIS A 301 -3.18 13.84 -5.38
C HIS A 301 -2.13 14.14 -4.31
N GLY A 302 -1.25 15.12 -4.52
CA GLY A 302 -0.21 15.49 -3.57
C GLY A 302 -0.75 16.34 -2.42
N ALA A 303 -0.21 16.11 -1.22
CA ALA A 303 -0.53 16.89 -0.03
C ALA A 303 0.50 17.99 0.23
N ASP A 304 1.79 17.67 0.16
CA ASP A 304 2.91 18.58 0.42
C ASP A 304 4.21 18.09 -0.26
N LYS A 305 5.33 18.76 -0.02
CA LYS A 305 6.64 18.43 -0.59
C LYS A 305 7.09 16.98 -0.33
N VAL A 306 6.78 16.43 0.84
CA VAL A 306 7.15 15.06 1.22
C VAL A 306 6.13 14.07 0.67
N ARG A 307 4.84 14.35 0.93
CA ARG A 307 3.67 13.56 0.52
C ARG A 307 3.17 14.00 -0.85
N LYS A 308 4.00 13.81 -1.86
CA LYS A 308 3.79 14.27 -3.25
C LYS A 308 2.98 13.32 -4.14
N ALA A 309 2.14 12.46 -3.57
CA ALA A 309 1.45 11.35 -4.24
C ALA A 309 2.33 10.23 -4.82
N VAL A 310 3.24 10.56 -5.75
CA VAL A 310 4.02 9.60 -6.53
C VAL A 310 5.50 9.95 -6.58
N HIS A 311 6.34 8.96 -6.31
CA HIS A 311 7.73 8.95 -6.75
C HIS A 311 7.81 8.31 -8.14
N VAL A 312 8.70 8.81 -8.99
CA VAL A 312 8.92 8.28 -10.35
C VAL A 312 10.40 8.32 -10.67
N THR A 313 10.83 7.45 -11.58
CA THR A 313 12.19 7.45 -12.12
C THR A 313 12.54 8.82 -12.72
N ASP A 314 13.73 9.34 -12.40
CA ASP A 314 14.19 10.64 -12.89
C ASP A 314 15.09 10.55 -14.14
N LEU A 315 15.83 9.44 -14.30
CA LEU A 315 16.79 9.19 -15.38
C LEU A 315 16.46 7.90 -16.16
N PRO A 316 16.58 7.89 -17.51
CA PRO A 316 16.32 6.69 -18.32
C PRO A 316 17.06 5.43 -17.86
N GLU A 317 18.34 5.56 -17.50
CA GLU A 317 19.18 4.46 -17.03
C GLU A 317 18.73 3.84 -15.69
N ASP A 318 17.94 4.57 -14.89
CA ASP A 318 17.45 4.10 -13.60
C ASP A 318 16.16 3.29 -13.70
N GLY A 319 15.42 3.39 -14.81
CA GLY A 319 14.08 2.79 -14.93
C GLY A 319 14.08 1.28 -14.73
N ALA A 320 14.93 0.56 -15.46
CA ALA A 320 15.09 -0.89 -15.30
C ALA A 320 15.64 -1.27 -13.91
N ARG A 321 16.50 -0.44 -13.32
CA ARG A 321 17.11 -0.66 -11.99
C ARG A 321 16.06 -0.57 -10.89
N GLU A 322 15.22 0.47 -10.92
CA GLU A 322 14.13 0.67 -9.96
C GLU A 322 13.05 -0.41 -10.10
N VAL A 323 12.69 -0.81 -11.33
CA VAL A 323 11.79 -1.96 -11.55
C VAL A 323 12.39 -3.24 -10.97
N GLY A 324 13.68 -3.50 -11.21
CA GLY A 324 14.39 -4.65 -10.65
C GLY A 324 14.48 -4.66 -9.12
N PHE A 325 14.59 -3.49 -8.50
CA PHE A 325 14.55 -3.35 -7.04
C PHE A 325 13.23 -3.88 -6.45
N PHE A 326 12.09 -3.45 -6.99
CA PHE A 326 10.78 -3.88 -6.48
C PHE A 326 10.39 -5.30 -6.92
N PHE A 327 10.47 -5.58 -8.21
CA PHE A 327 9.91 -6.81 -8.79
C PHE A 327 10.93 -7.96 -8.92
N GLY A 328 12.20 -7.70 -8.65
CA GLY A 328 13.26 -8.70 -8.51
C GLY A 328 13.63 -8.91 -7.05
N MET A 329 14.35 -7.96 -6.44
CA MET A 329 14.89 -8.09 -5.09
C MET A 329 13.79 -8.19 -4.03
N LEU A 330 12.96 -7.15 -3.86
CA LEU A 330 11.94 -7.13 -2.81
C LEU A 330 10.85 -8.20 -3.02
N TRP A 331 10.49 -8.49 -4.27
CA TRP A 331 9.51 -9.54 -4.58
C TRP A 331 9.95 -10.92 -4.09
N GLN A 332 11.24 -11.26 -4.25
CA GLN A 332 11.80 -12.56 -3.84
C GLN A 332 12.03 -12.65 -2.33
N GLU A 333 12.33 -11.53 -1.67
CA GLU A 333 12.59 -11.47 -0.23
C GLU A 333 11.31 -11.39 0.64
N GLY A 334 10.12 -11.49 0.03
CA GLY A 334 8.85 -11.36 0.76
C GLY A 334 8.54 -9.92 1.18
N GLY A 335 9.00 -8.94 0.42
CA GLY A 335 8.71 -7.51 0.61
C GLY A 335 7.28 -7.10 0.23
N LEU A 336 6.51 -8.01 -0.35
CA LEU A 336 5.07 -7.82 -0.57
C LEU A 336 4.35 -7.63 0.77
N ALA A 337 3.41 -6.69 0.81
CA ALA A 337 2.56 -6.41 1.97
C ALA A 337 1.56 -7.54 2.25
#